data_AF-A0AAV0JCY1-F1
#
_entry.id   AF-A0AAV0JCY1-F1
#
_cell.length_a   1.000
_cell.length_b   1.000
_cell.length_c   1.000
_cell.angle_alpha   90.00
_cell.angle_beta   90.00
_cell.angle_gamma   90.00
#
_symmetry.space_group_name_H-M   'P 1'
#
loop_
_entity.id
_entity.type
_entity.pdbx_description
1 polymer ?
#
loop_
_entity_poly.entity_id
_entity_poly.type
_entity_poly.pdbx_seq_one_letter_code
_entity_poly.pdbx_strand_id
1 'polypeptide(L)'
;MRSECCTHPTPNLRFDPPDSTFYDDSELRYSIDKKVTGWDDKRKEWLKRHPTFTAGSKDMIVMVTGSQPNPCQNPIGDHLLLRAFKNKVDYCRIHGYDVFYNNWSMDFIDAWANMGTISPDYKKWGEIQRSVFKDKLFPESNDQTALIYLIYKDRRLTDKIYLEGEYYFKGYWVEIVPTYYNITKKYVGIEREDNLLRRRHAEKVSEQYAAFREPHLKEAGNGRWCWRRPFITHFTGCQPCSGNHNQIYAEESCWNGMLKALNFADNQVLRKYGFVHPDLLDSKTVTDSLFDYPDEGPW
;
A
#
# COMPACT_ATOMS: atom_id res chain seq x y z
N MET A 1 -6.20 -35.11 -16.63
CA MET A 1 -7.11 -33.99 -16.93
C MET A 1 -6.40 -32.71 -16.54
N ARG A 2 -6.10 -31.83 -17.51
CA ARG A 2 -5.46 -30.54 -17.23
C ARG A 2 -6.48 -29.68 -16.48
N SER A 3 -6.16 -29.29 -15.25
CA SER A 3 -6.85 -28.20 -14.58
C SER A 3 -6.63 -26.96 -15.44
N GLU A 4 -7.70 -26.49 -16.07
CA GLU A 4 -7.75 -25.15 -16.64
C GLU A 4 -7.56 -24.20 -15.46
N CYS A 5 -6.43 -23.51 -15.46
CA CYS A 5 -6.20 -22.40 -14.55
C CYS A 5 -7.27 -21.36 -14.87
N CYS A 6 -8.02 -20.89 -13.85
CA CYS A 6 -8.96 -19.79 -13.99
C CYS A 6 -8.20 -18.52 -14.40
N THR A 7 -7.89 -18.37 -15.69
CA THR A 7 -7.41 -17.13 -16.25
C THR A 7 -8.62 -16.21 -16.32
N HIS A 8 -8.73 -15.27 -15.39
CA HIS A 8 -9.60 -14.13 -15.60
C HIS A 8 -9.21 -13.52 -16.96
N PRO A 9 -10.14 -13.40 -17.92
CA PRO A 9 -9.81 -12.88 -19.24
C PRO A 9 -9.22 -11.49 -19.08
N THR A 10 -7.98 -11.32 -19.54
CA THR A 10 -7.27 -10.04 -19.47
C THR A 10 -8.05 -9.01 -20.29
N PRO A 11 -8.31 -7.80 -19.78
CA PRO A 11 -9.02 -6.78 -20.53
C PRO A 11 -8.35 -6.52 -21.89
N ASN A 12 -9.13 -6.55 -22.97
CA ASN A 12 -8.62 -6.18 -24.29
C ASN A 12 -8.52 -4.66 -24.39
N LEU A 13 -7.33 -4.12 -24.10
CA LEU A 13 -7.06 -2.67 -24.17
C LEU A 13 -7.14 -2.08 -25.59
N ARG A 14 -7.27 -2.91 -26.63
CA ARG A 14 -7.41 -2.48 -28.03
C ARG A 14 -8.85 -2.55 -28.53
N PHE A 15 -9.78 -3.03 -27.71
CA PHE A 15 -11.18 -3.09 -28.08
C PHE A 15 -11.84 -1.74 -27.82
N ASP A 16 -12.20 -1.05 -28.90
CA ASP A 16 -12.87 0.25 -28.89
C ASP A 16 -14.09 0.19 -29.84
N PRO A 17 -15.32 0.04 -29.30
CA PRO A 17 -16.53 -0.05 -30.11
C PRO A 17 -16.88 1.33 -30.69
N PRO A 18 -17.46 1.40 -31.91
CA PRO A 18 -17.82 2.66 -32.55
C PRO A 18 -19.01 3.39 -31.89
N ASP A 19 -19.65 2.78 -30.90
CA ASP A 19 -20.82 3.32 -30.23
C ASP A 19 -20.47 4.52 -29.34
N SER A 20 -21.13 5.66 -29.57
CA SER A 20 -20.87 6.89 -28.81
C SER A 20 -21.05 6.71 -27.29
N THR A 21 -20.01 7.02 -26.53
CA THR A 21 -19.99 6.98 -25.07
C THR A 21 -20.08 8.39 -24.47
N PHE A 22 -20.02 8.50 -23.14
CA PHE A 22 -19.96 9.81 -22.51
C PHE A 22 -18.68 10.58 -22.87
N TYR A 23 -17.62 9.93 -23.39
CA TYR A 23 -16.39 10.60 -23.84
C TYR A 23 -16.59 11.44 -25.11
N ASP A 24 -17.66 11.20 -25.88
CA ASP A 24 -17.98 11.98 -27.10
C ASP A 24 -18.81 13.24 -26.81
N ASP A 25 -19.18 13.46 -25.54
CA ASP A 25 -19.88 14.66 -25.10
C ASP A 25 -18.92 15.85 -25.05
N SER A 26 -19.12 16.82 -25.95
CA SER A 26 -18.27 18.02 -26.05
C SER A 26 -18.31 18.91 -24.80
N GLU A 27 -19.34 18.74 -23.96
CA GLU A 27 -19.47 19.46 -22.69
C GLU A 27 -18.86 18.69 -21.51
N LEU A 28 -18.43 17.45 -21.72
CA LEU A 28 -17.76 16.68 -20.68
C LEU A 28 -16.44 17.35 -20.29
N ARG A 29 -16.34 17.78 -19.04
CA ARG A 29 -15.11 18.32 -18.46
C ARG A 29 -14.75 17.56 -17.20
N TYR A 30 -13.51 17.08 -17.16
CA TYR A 30 -12.90 16.57 -15.95
C TYR A 30 -12.17 17.73 -15.26
N SER A 31 -12.90 18.52 -14.49
CA SER A 31 -12.29 19.50 -13.59
C SER A 31 -12.90 19.37 -12.21
N ILE A 32 -12.10 19.62 -11.19
CA ILE A 32 -12.55 19.57 -9.80
C ILE A 32 -13.73 20.51 -9.57
N ASP A 33 -13.68 21.70 -10.16
CA ASP A 33 -14.71 22.73 -10.03
C ASP A 33 -16.01 22.42 -10.78
N LYS A 34 -16.00 21.42 -11.69
CA LYS A 34 -17.19 21.03 -12.47
C LYS A 34 -17.51 19.57 -12.22
N LYS A 35 -18.41 19.36 -11.26
CA LYS A 35 -18.88 18.03 -10.87
C LYS A 35 -19.50 17.29 -12.06
N VAL A 36 -18.98 16.10 -12.34
CA VAL A 36 -19.62 15.14 -13.24
C VAL A 36 -20.88 14.57 -12.57
N THR A 37 -22.04 14.76 -13.19
CA THR A 37 -23.31 14.21 -12.72
C THR A 37 -23.58 12.85 -13.37
N GLY A 38 -24.31 11.97 -12.66
CA GLY A 38 -24.68 10.64 -13.18
C GLY A 38 -23.49 9.71 -13.46
N TRP A 39 -22.36 9.88 -12.76
CA TRP A 39 -21.13 9.12 -13.02
C TRP A 39 -21.31 7.60 -12.94
N ASP A 40 -22.09 7.11 -11.98
CA ASP A 40 -22.35 5.68 -11.82
C ASP A 40 -23.08 5.09 -13.04
N ASP A 41 -24.07 5.80 -13.58
CA ASP A 41 -24.83 5.33 -14.74
C ASP A 41 -24.01 5.44 -16.03
N LYS A 42 -23.23 6.52 -16.18
CA LYS A 42 -22.23 6.66 -17.25
C LYS A 42 -21.23 5.49 -17.25
N ARG A 43 -20.71 5.10 -16.08
CA ARG A 43 -19.80 3.95 -15.94
C ARG A 43 -20.47 2.61 -16.25
N LYS A 44 -21.69 2.38 -15.77
CA LYS A 44 -22.44 1.15 -16.08
C LYS A 44 -22.66 1.01 -17.59
N GLU A 45 -23.04 2.09 -18.27
CA GLU A 45 -23.27 2.07 -19.71
C GLU A 45 -21.97 1.82 -20.49
N TRP A 46 -20.87 2.45 -20.09
CA TRP A 46 -19.56 2.17 -20.69
C TRP A 46 -19.15 0.69 -20.53
N LEU A 47 -19.33 0.10 -19.35
CA LEU A 47 -19.01 -1.31 -19.11
C LEU A 47 -19.84 -2.28 -19.97
N LYS A 48 -21.14 -2.00 -20.20
CA LYS A 48 -21.96 -2.83 -21.12
C LYS A 48 -21.38 -2.91 -22.52
N ARG A 49 -20.77 -1.82 -22.98
CA ARG A 49 -20.16 -1.72 -24.32
C ARG A 49 -18.75 -2.30 -24.37
N HIS A 50 -18.11 -2.47 -23.22
CA HIS A 50 -16.74 -2.98 -23.09
C HIS A 50 -16.73 -4.29 -22.27
N PRO A 51 -17.30 -5.39 -22.79
CA PRO A 51 -17.50 -6.62 -22.02
C PRO A 51 -16.20 -7.25 -21.51
N THR A 52 -15.07 -7.03 -22.21
CA THR A 52 -13.74 -7.50 -21.76
C THR A 52 -13.27 -6.84 -20.48
N PHE A 53 -13.79 -5.65 -20.14
CA PHE A 53 -13.52 -4.96 -18.88
C PHE A 53 -14.55 -5.30 -17.80
N THR A 54 -15.61 -6.06 -18.13
CA THR A 54 -16.67 -6.42 -17.18
C THR A 54 -16.27 -7.61 -16.31
N ALA A 55 -15.45 -8.53 -16.84
CA ALA A 55 -14.91 -9.64 -16.06
C ALA A 55 -13.95 -9.10 -14.98
N GLY A 56 -14.30 -9.30 -13.71
CA GLY A 56 -13.50 -8.80 -12.57
C GLY A 56 -13.64 -7.30 -12.28
N SER A 57 -14.50 -6.57 -13.00
CA SER A 57 -14.59 -5.10 -12.93
C SER A 57 -14.97 -4.53 -11.57
N LYS A 58 -15.64 -5.33 -10.73
CA LYS A 58 -16.03 -4.92 -9.37
C LYS A 58 -14.86 -4.92 -8.40
N ASP A 59 -13.84 -5.72 -8.68
CA ASP A 59 -12.72 -5.98 -7.78
C ASP A 59 -11.35 -5.62 -8.42
N MET A 60 -11.37 -4.93 -9.57
CA MET A 60 -10.14 -4.40 -10.18
C MET A 60 -9.53 -3.32 -9.27
N ILE A 61 -8.32 -3.57 -8.81
CA ILE A 61 -7.58 -2.68 -7.92
C ILE A 61 -6.44 -2.04 -8.69
N VAL A 62 -6.38 -0.71 -8.65
CA VAL A 62 -5.24 0.08 -9.11
C VAL A 62 -4.56 0.70 -7.89
N MET A 63 -3.30 0.37 -7.66
CA MET A 63 -2.48 1.02 -6.64
C MET A 63 -1.96 2.35 -7.17
N VAL A 64 -2.40 3.46 -6.58
CA VAL A 64 -1.91 4.79 -6.91
C VAL A 64 -0.89 5.24 -5.87
N THR A 65 0.29 5.68 -6.33
CA THR A 65 1.33 6.24 -5.48
C THR A 65 2.12 7.29 -6.27
N GLY A 66 3.01 8.03 -5.62
CA GLY A 66 3.75 9.09 -6.30
C GLY A 66 4.72 9.82 -5.40
N SER A 67 5.53 10.66 -6.03
CA SER A 67 6.46 11.60 -5.38
C SER A 67 6.52 12.91 -6.15
N GLN A 68 7.17 13.92 -5.58
CA GLN A 68 7.42 15.17 -6.29
C GLN A 68 8.25 14.92 -7.57
N PRO A 69 8.07 15.76 -8.62
CA PRO A 69 8.73 15.55 -9.92
C PRO A 69 10.23 15.89 -9.90
N ASN A 70 10.65 16.72 -8.95
CA ASN A 70 12.04 17.14 -8.82
C ASN A 70 12.82 16.16 -7.93
N PRO A 71 14.15 16.04 -8.13
CA PRO A 71 15.01 15.26 -7.25
C PRO A 71 14.83 15.64 -5.78
N CYS A 72 14.98 14.67 -4.90
CA CYS A 72 14.95 14.92 -3.47
C CYS A 72 16.07 15.88 -3.06
N GLN A 73 15.77 16.75 -2.08
CA GLN A 73 16.79 17.62 -1.49
C GLN A 73 17.83 16.80 -0.74
N ASN A 74 17.39 15.73 -0.07
CA ASN A 74 18.28 14.73 0.50
C ASN A 74 18.59 13.64 -0.56
N PRO A 75 19.86 13.46 -0.98
CA PRO A 75 20.23 12.52 -2.05
C PRO A 75 19.78 11.07 -1.81
N ILE A 76 19.66 10.67 -0.54
CA ILE A 76 19.24 9.31 -0.19
C ILE A 76 17.73 9.10 -0.39
N GLY A 77 16.96 10.20 -0.43
CA GLY A 77 15.51 10.18 -0.58
C GLY A 77 15.07 9.51 -1.87
N ASP A 78 15.70 9.83 -3.00
CA ASP A 78 15.37 9.24 -4.31
C ASP A 78 15.66 7.73 -4.33
N HIS A 79 16.74 7.30 -3.67
CA HIS A 79 17.04 5.87 -3.52
C HIS A 79 15.94 5.14 -2.74
N LEU A 80 15.43 5.73 -1.66
CA LEU A 80 14.30 5.16 -0.91
C LEU A 80 13.00 5.16 -1.69
N LEU A 81 12.71 6.22 -2.44
CA LEU A 81 11.53 6.30 -3.30
C LEU A 81 11.54 5.18 -4.33
N LEU A 82 12.68 4.93 -4.97
CA LEU A 82 12.86 3.83 -5.92
C LEU A 82 12.62 2.47 -5.25
N ARG A 83 13.20 2.23 -4.07
CA ARG A 83 13.03 0.96 -3.34
C ARG A 83 11.59 0.77 -2.86
N ALA A 84 10.94 1.82 -2.37
CA ALA A 84 9.55 1.81 -1.96
C ALA A 84 8.60 1.60 -3.15
N PHE A 85 8.98 2.07 -4.35
CA PHE A 85 8.26 1.77 -5.58
C PHE A 85 8.44 0.30 -5.99
N LYS A 86 9.68 -0.23 -6.01
CA LYS A 86 9.93 -1.67 -6.24
C LYS A 86 9.09 -2.55 -5.31
N ASN A 87 9.07 -2.25 -4.02
CA ASN A 87 8.28 -2.99 -3.04
C ASN A 87 6.79 -3.06 -3.41
N LYS A 88 6.21 -1.93 -3.85
CA LYS A 88 4.82 -1.87 -4.32
C LYS A 88 4.62 -2.63 -5.63
N VAL A 89 5.55 -2.52 -6.57
CA VAL A 89 5.53 -3.26 -7.84
C VAL A 89 5.56 -4.77 -7.58
N ASP A 90 6.42 -5.24 -6.68
CA ASP A 90 6.49 -6.65 -6.31
C ASP A 90 5.18 -7.15 -5.71
N TYR A 91 4.60 -6.40 -4.77
CA TYR A 91 3.29 -6.71 -4.20
C TYR A 91 2.19 -6.73 -5.27
N CYS A 92 2.09 -5.68 -6.08
CA CYS A 92 1.08 -5.58 -7.15
C CYS A 92 1.22 -6.73 -8.17
N ARG A 93 2.44 -7.07 -8.57
CA ARG A 93 2.72 -8.19 -9.47
C ARG A 93 2.27 -9.53 -8.88
N ILE A 94 2.50 -9.76 -7.59
CA ILE A 94 2.09 -11.00 -6.90
C ILE A 94 0.56 -11.10 -6.81
N HIS A 95 -0.11 -9.97 -6.57
CA HIS A 95 -1.55 -9.90 -6.35
C HIS A 95 -2.38 -9.66 -7.62
N GLY A 96 -1.75 -9.30 -8.74
CA GLY A 96 -2.45 -9.01 -10.01
C GLY A 96 -3.08 -7.62 -10.03
N TYR A 97 -2.46 -6.64 -9.35
CA TYR A 97 -2.92 -5.25 -9.33
C TYR A 97 -2.13 -4.41 -10.32
N ASP A 98 -2.78 -3.42 -10.91
CA ASP A 98 -2.11 -2.39 -11.69
C ASP A 98 -1.50 -1.35 -10.75
N VAL A 99 -0.41 -0.72 -11.17
CA VAL A 99 0.23 0.37 -10.43
C VAL A 99 0.31 1.61 -11.29
N PHE A 100 -0.15 2.73 -10.74
CA PHE A 100 -0.01 4.05 -11.32
C PHE A 100 0.91 4.88 -10.42
N TYR A 101 2.10 5.21 -10.95
CA TYR A 101 3.04 6.08 -10.28
C TYR A 101 2.94 7.48 -10.86
N ASN A 102 2.50 8.44 -10.06
CA ASN A 102 2.38 9.83 -10.49
C ASN A 102 3.57 10.66 -10.00
N ASN A 103 4.18 11.42 -10.91
CA ASN A 103 5.17 12.46 -10.59
C ASN A 103 4.54 13.86 -10.53
N TRP A 104 3.23 13.95 -10.77
CA TRP A 104 2.45 15.18 -10.75
C TRP A 104 1.58 15.28 -9.49
N SER A 105 1.30 16.50 -9.05
CA SER A 105 0.36 16.73 -7.95
C SER A 105 -1.02 16.24 -8.38
N MET A 106 -1.55 15.25 -7.66
CA MET A 106 -2.93 14.81 -7.83
C MET A 106 -3.84 15.79 -7.11
N ASP A 107 -4.40 16.73 -7.85
CA ASP A 107 -5.56 17.47 -7.38
C ASP A 107 -6.73 16.49 -7.39
N PHE A 108 -7.17 16.02 -6.21
CA PHE A 108 -8.30 15.10 -6.12
C PHE A 108 -9.25 15.42 -4.95
N ILE A 109 -10.55 15.29 -5.29
CA ILE A 109 -11.78 15.50 -4.51
C ILE A 109 -12.05 16.94 -4.11
N ASP A 110 -12.95 17.62 -4.84
CA ASP A 110 -13.38 19.02 -4.66
C ASP A 110 -13.48 19.53 -3.21
N ALA A 111 -14.25 18.86 -2.34
CA ALA A 111 -14.36 19.28 -0.93
C ALA A 111 -13.06 19.09 -0.12
N TRP A 112 -12.26 18.07 -0.46
CA TRP A 112 -10.99 17.75 0.19
C TRP A 112 -9.85 18.62 -0.34
N ALA A 113 -9.82 18.84 -1.65
CA ALA A 113 -8.91 19.68 -2.42
C ALA A 113 -9.04 21.16 -2.03
N ASN A 114 -10.26 21.63 -1.71
CA ASN A 114 -10.49 22.96 -1.16
C ASN A 114 -9.81 23.21 0.20
N MET A 115 -9.33 22.15 0.87
CA MET A 115 -8.49 22.23 2.08
C MET A 115 -7.00 21.96 1.81
N GLY A 116 -6.61 21.75 0.56
CA GLY A 116 -5.24 21.51 0.11
C GLY A 116 -4.43 22.78 -0.12
N THR A 117 -3.14 22.62 -0.41
CA THR A 117 -2.14 23.69 -0.50
C THR A 117 -2.41 24.73 -1.60
N ILE A 118 -3.18 24.37 -2.62
CA ILE A 118 -3.54 25.23 -3.76
C ILE A 118 -4.75 26.13 -3.42
N SER A 119 -5.50 25.79 -2.38
CA SER A 119 -6.66 26.58 -1.96
C SER A 119 -6.24 27.95 -1.41
N PRO A 120 -6.91 29.05 -1.82
CA PRO A 120 -6.67 30.37 -1.22
C PRO A 120 -6.98 30.38 0.29
N ASP A 121 -7.83 29.46 0.76
CA ASP A 121 -8.22 29.30 2.15
C ASP A 121 -7.29 28.34 2.94
N TYR A 122 -6.21 27.84 2.37
CA TYR A 122 -5.35 26.82 3.01
C TYR A 122 -4.90 27.20 4.45
N LYS A 123 -4.45 28.44 4.64
CA LYS A 123 -4.03 28.94 5.96
C LYS A 123 -5.20 28.97 6.94
N LYS A 124 -6.35 29.48 6.50
CA LYS A 124 -7.59 29.54 7.27
C LYS A 124 -8.07 28.15 7.67
N TRP A 125 -7.96 27.16 6.78
CA TRP A 125 -8.28 25.77 7.10
C TRP A 125 -7.36 25.18 8.16
N GLY A 126 -6.07 25.50 8.15
CA GLY A 126 -5.14 25.12 9.22
C GLY A 126 -5.57 25.64 10.59
N GLU A 127 -5.97 26.92 10.66
CA GLU A 127 -6.49 27.56 11.87
C GLU A 127 -7.80 26.91 12.35
N ILE A 128 -8.75 26.67 11.44
CA ILE A 128 -10.02 25.99 11.74
C ILE A 128 -9.75 24.59 12.28
N GLN A 129 -8.94 23.78 11.60
CA GLN A 129 -8.65 22.41 12.01
C GLN A 129 -8.00 22.37 13.40
N ARG A 130 -7.07 23.29 13.69
CA ARG A 130 -6.43 23.39 15.01
C ARG A 130 -7.38 23.89 16.10
N SER A 131 -8.34 24.73 15.73
CA SER A 131 -9.40 25.14 16.66
C SER A 131 -10.27 23.97 17.10
N VAL A 132 -10.52 23.00 16.21
CA VAL A 132 -11.37 21.83 16.44
C VAL A 132 -10.61 20.67 17.07
N PHE A 133 -9.42 20.33 16.56
CA PHE A 133 -8.58 19.23 17.04
C PHE A 133 -7.39 19.79 17.82
N LYS A 134 -7.51 19.82 19.16
CA LYS A 134 -6.52 20.46 20.06
C LYS A 134 -5.19 19.72 20.13
N ASP A 135 -5.19 18.43 19.80
CA ASP A 135 -4.05 17.52 19.75
C ASP A 135 -3.33 17.53 18.39
N LYS A 136 -3.80 18.35 17.43
CA LYS A 136 -3.17 18.53 16.13
C LYS A 136 -1.78 19.16 16.27
N LEU A 137 -0.75 18.39 15.88
CA LEU A 137 0.66 18.77 16.02
C LEU A 137 1.08 19.87 15.03
N PHE A 138 0.75 19.71 13.75
CA PHE A 138 1.14 20.66 12.71
C PHE A 138 0.12 21.80 12.58
N PRO A 139 0.53 23.07 12.42
CA PRO A 139 -0.42 24.17 12.29
C PRO A 139 -1.17 24.19 10.94
N GLU A 140 -0.57 23.69 9.86
CA GLU A 140 -1.10 23.77 8.51
C GLU A 140 -2.22 22.76 8.23
N SER A 141 -3.13 23.09 7.31
CA SER A 141 -4.12 22.11 6.85
C SER A 141 -3.42 20.89 6.25
N ASN A 142 -3.90 19.70 6.55
CA ASN A 142 -3.46 18.48 5.89
C ASN A 142 -4.66 17.61 5.53
N ASP A 143 -4.45 16.77 4.54
CA ASP A 143 -5.44 15.89 3.94
C ASP A 143 -6.05 14.92 4.98
N GLN A 144 -5.22 14.34 5.86
CA GLN A 144 -5.70 13.45 6.93
C GLN A 144 -6.66 14.17 7.90
N THR A 145 -6.30 15.35 8.37
CA THR A 145 -7.13 16.13 9.30
C THR A 145 -8.37 16.68 8.61
N ALA A 146 -8.26 17.06 7.34
CA ALA A 146 -9.36 17.51 6.51
C ALA A 146 -10.44 16.41 6.37
N LEU A 147 -10.05 15.16 6.14
CA LEU A 147 -11.00 14.04 6.10
C LEU A 147 -11.69 13.84 7.46
N ILE A 148 -10.94 13.87 8.57
CA ILE A 148 -11.53 13.76 9.91
C ILE A 148 -12.51 14.91 10.18
N TYR A 149 -12.17 16.12 9.74
CA TYR A 149 -13.06 17.28 9.83
C TYR A 149 -14.37 17.07 9.05
N LEU A 150 -14.29 16.55 7.81
CA LEU A 150 -15.47 16.26 6.99
C LEU A 150 -16.38 15.22 7.65
N ILE A 151 -15.82 14.14 8.17
CA ILE A 151 -16.57 13.10 8.90
C ILE A 151 -17.18 13.66 10.19
N TYR A 152 -16.44 14.51 10.90
CA TYR A 152 -16.93 15.18 12.11
C TYR A 152 -18.11 16.11 11.80
N LYS A 153 -18.10 16.80 10.66
CA LYS A 153 -19.16 17.73 10.23
C LYS A 153 -20.37 17.04 9.61
N ASP A 154 -20.17 15.96 8.87
CA ASP A 154 -21.25 15.19 8.25
C ASP A 154 -21.14 13.71 8.62
N ARG A 155 -21.83 13.34 9.71
CA ARG A 155 -21.86 11.95 10.19
C ARG A 155 -22.49 10.98 9.20
N ARG A 156 -23.29 11.43 8.23
CA ARG A 156 -23.87 10.54 7.20
C ARG A 156 -22.79 9.91 6.32
N LEU A 157 -21.58 10.48 6.30
CA LEU A 157 -20.45 9.89 5.60
C LEU A 157 -19.99 8.57 6.25
N THR A 158 -20.26 8.34 7.54
CA THR A 158 -19.83 7.11 8.21
C THR A 158 -20.50 5.86 7.66
N ASP A 159 -21.72 5.97 7.12
CA ASP A 159 -22.46 4.85 6.54
C ASP A 159 -21.75 4.25 5.29
N LYS A 160 -20.81 4.99 4.72
CA LYS A 160 -20.02 4.59 3.54
C LYS A 160 -18.52 4.43 3.85
N ILE A 161 -18.12 4.60 5.11
CA ILE A 161 -16.72 4.52 5.53
C ILE A 161 -16.55 3.30 6.41
N TYR A 162 -15.68 2.40 5.99
CA TYR A 162 -15.21 1.31 6.82
C TYR A 162 -13.90 1.72 7.51
N LEU A 163 -13.90 1.77 8.84
CA LEU A 163 -12.70 2.05 9.63
C LEU A 163 -12.00 0.72 9.95
N GLU A 164 -11.04 0.35 9.11
CA GLU A 164 -10.23 -0.85 9.28
C GLU A 164 -9.33 -0.76 10.53
N GLY A 165 -9.42 -1.77 11.40
CA GLY A 165 -8.65 -1.89 12.64
C GLY A 165 -8.31 -3.34 13.01
N GLU A 166 -8.69 -4.31 12.20
CA GLU A 166 -8.42 -5.75 12.39
C GLU A 166 -7.01 -6.13 11.96
N TYR A 167 -6.36 -5.32 11.12
CA TYR A 167 -4.95 -5.47 10.75
C TYR A 167 -4.28 -4.13 10.46
N TYR A 168 -2.96 -4.12 10.34
CA TYR A 168 -2.17 -2.93 10.02
C TYR A 168 -2.34 -2.47 8.57
N PHE A 169 -3.55 -2.05 8.18
CA PHE A 169 -3.80 -1.35 6.91
C PHE A 169 -3.01 -0.03 6.83
N LYS A 170 -2.81 0.62 7.96
CA LYS A 170 -1.72 1.57 8.18
C LYS A 170 -1.10 1.27 9.54
N GLY A 171 0.12 0.73 9.55
CA GLY A 171 0.89 0.48 10.77
C GLY A 171 1.87 1.60 11.10
N TYR A 172 1.97 1.95 12.39
CA TYR A 172 2.96 2.92 12.86
C TYR A 172 4.34 2.26 13.00
N TRP A 173 5.31 2.73 12.22
CA TRP A 173 6.60 2.06 12.08
C TRP A 173 7.38 1.87 13.39
N VAL A 174 7.29 2.82 14.34
CA VAL A 174 8.00 2.75 15.63
C VAL A 174 7.59 1.53 16.44
N GLU A 175 6.33 1.12 16.37
CA GLU A 175 5.84 -0.07 17.07
C GLU A 175 6.21 -1.36 16.34
N ILE A 176 6.39 -1.28 15.02
CA ILE A 176 6.50 -2.44 14.14
C ILE A 176 7.96 -2.84 13.90
N VAL A 177 8.82 -1.89 13.52
CA VAL A 177 10.20 -2.17 13.11
C VAL A 177 11.00 -2.99 14.14
N PRO A 178 10.89 -2.72 15.46
CA PRO A 178 11.59 -3.52 16.47
C PRO A 178 11.19 -5.01 16.48
N THR A 179 10.00 -5.34 15.95
CA THR A 179 9.45 -6.70 16.00
C THR A 179 9.91 -7.61 14.87
N TYR A 180 10.47 -7.08 13.78
CA TYR A 180 10.72 -7.86 12.56
C TYR A 180 11.56 -9.11 12.77
N TYR A 181 12.65 -9.03 13.53
CA TYR A 181 13.50 -10.21 13.80
C TYR A 181 12.74 -11.28 14.60
N ASN A 182 11.92 -10.87 15.58
CA ASN A 182 11.09 -11.81 16.36
C ASN A 182 10.02 -12.45 15.47
N ILE A 183 9.36 -11.67 14.61
CA ILE A 183 8.39 -12.17 13.64
C ILE A 183 9.05 -13.18 12.71
N THR A 184 10.22 -12.86 12.13
CA THR A 184 10.98 -13.80 11.28
C THR A 184 11.26 -15.09 12.03
N LYS A 185 11.78 -15.01 13.27
CA LYS A 185 12.07 -16.20 14.09
C LYS A 185 10.82 -17.06 14.35
N LYS A 186 9.67 -16.44 14.62
CA LYS A 186 8.40 -17.15 14.83
C LYS A 186 7.94 -17.89 13.58
N TYR A 187 7.99 -17.23 12.42
CA TYR A 187 7.61 -17.84 11.14
C TYR A 187 8.54 -18.99 10.74
N VAL A 188 9.85 -18.81 10.92
CA VAL A 188 10.84 -19.89 10.73
C VAL A 188 10.57 -21.06 11.68
N GLY A 189 10.16 -20.81 12.92
CA GLY A 189 9.78 -21.86 13.87
C GLY A 189 8.60 -22.71 13.36
N ILE A 190 7.55 -22.06 12.88
CA ILE A 190 6.37 -22.73 12.29
C ILE A 190 6.79 -23.58 11.08
N GLU A 191 7.61 -23.04 10.19
CA GLU A 191 8.09 -23.76 9.00
C GLU A 191 9.03 -24.93 9.34
N ARG A 192 9.71 -24.87 10.50
CA ARG A 192 10.49 -26.01 11.00
C ARG A 192 9.56 -27.15 11.45
N GLU A 193 8.43 -26.83 12.05
CA GLU A 193 7.43 -27.81 12.52
C GLU A 193 6.58 -28.40 11.39
N ASP A 194 6.24 -27.60 10.38
CA ASP A 194 5.34 -27.98 9.29
C ASP A 194 6.01 -27.85 7.91
N ASN A 195 6.36 -28.99 7.31
CA ASN A 195 7.06 -29.03 6.03
C ASN A 195 6.21 -28.51 4.84
N LEU A 196 4.88 -28.47 4.97
CA LEU A 196 4.01 -27.92 3.93
C LEU A 196 4.22 -26.42 3.76
N LEU A 197 4.78 -25.76 4.77
CA LEU A 197 5.05 -24.32 4.78
C LEU A 197 6.45 -23.95 4.23
N ARG A 198 7.34 -24.93 4.01
CA ARG A 198 8.73 -24.70 3.57
C ARG A 198 8.88 -24.41 2.08
N ARG A 199 7.84 -24.66 1.28
CA ARG A 199 7.86 -24.50 -0.17
C ARG A 199 8.38 -23.12 -0.57
N ARG A 200 9.38 -23.07 -1.46
CA ARG A 200 9.84 -21.81 -2.07
C ARG A 200 8.79 -21.24 -3.02
N HIS A 201 8.05 -20.25 -2.55
CA HIS A 201 7.26 -19.36 -3.40
C HIS A 201 7.34 -17.94 -2.87
N ALA A 202 7.04 -16.96 -3.73
CA ALA A 202 6.80 -15.61 -3.22
C ALA A 202 5.57 -15.71 -2.33
N GLU A 203 5.60 -15.10 -1.15
CA GLU A 203 4.52 -15.21 -0.17
C GLU A 203 3.24 -14.52 -0.63
N LYS A 204 2.56 -15.15 -1.58
CA LYS A 204 1.14 -14.99 -1.82
C LYS A 204 0.45 -15.99 -0.92
N VAL A 205 -0.41 -15.50 -0.05
CA VAL A 205 -1.36 -16.36 0.64
C VAL A 205 -2.36 -16.83 -0.43
N SER A 206 -2.12 -18.02 -0.98
CA SER A 206 -3.15 -18.74 -1.74
C SER A 206 -4.12 -19.38 -0.75
N GLU A 207 -5.33 -19.71 -1.18
CA GLU A 207 -6.33 -20.38 -0.32
C GLU A 207 -5.75 -21.62 0.38
N GLN A 208 -4.98 -22.43 -0.37
CA GLN A 208 -4.32 -23.60 0.16
C GLN A 208 -3.21 -23.25 1.18
N TYR A 209 -2.36 -22.27 0.86
CA TYR A 209 -1.28 -21.89 1.76
C TYR A 209 -1.81 -21.20 3.03
N ALA A 210 -2.92 -20.45 2.91
CA ALA A 210 -3.68 -19.92 4.02
C ALA A 210 -4.17 -21.04 4.93
N ALA A 211 -4.78 -22.09 4.36
CA ALA A 211 -5.28 -23.23 5.13
C ALA A 211 -4.19 -23.95 5.93
N PHE A 212 -2.96 -24.01 5.42
CA PHE A 212 -1.82 -24.56 6.15
C PHE A 212 -1.29 -23.60 7.22
N ARG A 213 -1.25 -22.30 6.96
CA ARG A 213 -0.61 -21.32 7.83
C ARG A 213 -1.52 -20.80 8.95
N GLU A 214 -2.80 -20.56 8.67
CA GLU A 214 -3.75 -19.96 9.63
C GLU A 214 -3.90 -20.73 10.95
N PRO A 215 -3.89 -22.08 11.01
CA PRO A 215 -3.91 -22.80 12.27
C PRO A 215 -2.80 -22.41 13.24
N HIS A 216 -1.60 -22.11 12.72
CA HIS A 216 -0.43 -21.68 13.50
C HIS A 216 -0.50 -20.21 13.92
N LEU A 217 -1.36 -19.41 13.28
CA LEU A 217 -1.46 -17.96 13.50
C LEU A 217 -2.69 -17.54 14.32
N LYS A 218 -3.44 -18.48 14.90
CA LYS A 218 -4.65 -18.18 15.70
C LYS A 218 -4.36 -17.24 16.87
N GLU A 219 -3.23 -17.46 17.55
CA GLU A 219 -2.79 -16.64 18.69
C GLU A 219 -1.78 -15.56 18.29
N ALA A 220 -1.52 -15.40 16.98
CA ALA A 220 -0.55 -14.42 16.51
C ALA A 220 -1.02 -12.98 16.71
N GLY A 221 -2.32 -12.75 16.57
CA GLY A 221 -2.97 -11.44 16.57
C GLY A 221 -2.47 -10.52 15.44
N ASN A 222 -3.10 -9.37 15.24
CA ASN A 222 -2.80 -8.46 14.12
C ASN A 222 -2.39 -7.04 14.52
N GLY A 223 -2.40 -6.74 15.82
CA GLY A 223 -2.22 -5.40 16.35
C GLY A 223 -0.94 -5.23 17.15
N ARG A 224 -0.97 -4.28 18.08
CA ARG A 224 0.16 -4.00 18.97
C ARG A 224 0.43 -5.22 19.85
N TRP A 225 1.71 -5.56 20.04
CA TRP A 225 2.19 -6.74 20.79
C TRP A 225 1.96 -8.09 20.11
N CYS A 226 1.34 -8.09 18.94
CA CYS A 226 1.14 -9.28 18.12
C CYS A 226 2.41 -9.60 17.31
N TRP A 227 2.43 -10.79 16.71
CA TRP A 227 3.58 -11.25 15.91
C TRP A 227 3.20 -11.73 14.51
N ARG A 228 1.93 -11.57 14.09
CA ARG A 228 1.59 -11.72 12.66
C ARG A 228 2.28 -10.62 11.87
N ARG A 229 2.67 -10.94 10.64
CA ARG A 229 3.36 -9.99 9.76
C ARG A 229 2.49 -8.75 9.54
N PRO A 230 3.00 -7.54 9.78
CA PRO A 230 2.26 -6.31 9.56
C PRO A 230 2.03 -6.14 8.06
N PHE A 231 0.81 -5.77 7.67
CA PHE A 231 0.49 -5.56 6.26
C PHE A 231 1.20 -4.33 5.69
N ILE A 232 1.04 -3.16 6.33
CA ILE A 232 1.71 -1.91 5.93
C ILE A 232 2.49 -1.35 7.11
N THR A 233 3.79 -1.10 6.90
CA THR A 233 4.63 -0.33 7.84
C THR A 233 4.80 1.08 7.29
N HIS A 234 4.17 2.07 7.92
CA HIS A 234 4.14 3.44 7.43
C HIS A 234 5.06 4.37 8.23
N PHE A 235 6.07 4.93 7.56
CA PHE A 235 7.11 5.80 8.09
C PHE A 235 6.68 7.28 8.19
N THR A 236 5.55 7.51 8.86
CA THR A 236 5.05 8.86 9.10
C THR A 236 6.09 9.72 9.84
N GLY A 237 6.28 10.95 9.39
CA GLY A 237 7.22 11.91 9.99
C GLY A 237 8.69 11.73 9.63
N CYS A 238 9.10 10.69 8.88
CA CYS A 238 10.50 10.49 8.52
C CYS A 238 11.00 11.38 7.37
N GLN A 239 10.10 11.83 6.49
CA GLN A 239 10.40 12.77 5.39
C GLN A 239 11.75 12.55 4.67
N PRO A 240 12.03 11.34 4.14
CA PRO A 240 13.37 10.99 3.65
C PRO A 240 13.82 11.84 2.44
N CYS A 241 12.86 12.44 1.73
CA CYS A 241 13.12 13.24 0.55
C CYS A 241 13.57 14.67 0.87
N SER A 242 12.97 15.32 1.87
CA SER A 242 13.40 16.64 2.33
C SER A 242 14.61 16.54 3.26
N GLY A 243 14.75 15.41 3.99
CA GLY A 243 15.70 15.27 5.10
C GLY A 243 15.21 15.91 6.41
N ASN A 244 14.11 16.68 6.35
CA ASN A 244 13.51 17.38 7.50
C ASN A 244 12.62 16.44 8.31
N HIS A 245 13.18 15.34 8.80
CA HIS A 245 12.46 14.39 9.64
C HIS A 245 11.96 15.06 10.93
N ASN A 246 10.86 14.55 11.47
CA ASN A 246 10.31 15.01 12.74
C ASN A 246 11.32 14.70 13.85
N GLN A 247 11.72 15.72 14.60
CA GLN A 247 12.76 15.66 15.65
C GLN A 247 12.43 14.72 16.81
N ILE A 248 11.17 14.28 16.95
CA ILE A 248 10.81 13.21 17.90
C ILE A 248 11.43 11.86 17.52
N TYR A 249 11.92 11.71 16.28
CA TYR A 249 12.63 10.54 15.79
C TYR A 249 14.08 10.90 15.53
N ALA A 250 15.00 10.01 15.89
CA ALA A 250 16.37 10.13 15.42
C ALA A 250 16.43 9.81 13.91
N GLU A 251 17.18 10.60 13.13
CA GLU A 251 17.36 10.41 11.68
C GLU A 251 17.79 8.98 11.33
N GLU A 252 18.77 8.47 12.08
CA GLU A 252 19.30 7.12 11.91
C GLU A 252 18.22 6.04 12.11
N SER A 253 17.25 6.31 13.00
CA SER A 253 16.13 5.41 13.28
C SER A 253 15.16 5.33 12.09
N CYS A 254 14.90 6.46 11.42
CA CYS A 254 14.06 6.50 10.22
C CYS A 254 14.70 5.74 9.06
N TRP A 255 15.97 6.03 8.75
CA TRP A 255 16.71 5.38 7.67
C TRP A 255 16.84 3.87 7.90
N ASN A 256 17.43 3.48 9.04
CA ASN A 256 17.63 2.07 9.37
C ASN A 256 16.31 1.32 9.47
N GLY A 257 15.25 1.98 9.95
CA GLY A 257 13.91 1.41 9.97
C GLY A 257 13.38 1.10 8.58
N MET A 258 13.50 2.04 7.63
CA MET A 258 13.08 1.83 6.24
C MET A 258 13.89 0.72 5.57
N LEU A 259 15.21 0.67 5.76
CA LEU A 259 16.04 -0.42 5.26
C LEU A 259 15.56 -1.78 5.77
N LYS A 260 15.34 -1.89 7.09
CA LYS A 260 14.82 -3.11 7.71
C LYS A 260 13.47 -3.52 7.13
N ALA A 261 12.54 -2.59 7.01
CA ALA A 261 11.21 -2.86 6.46
C ALA A 261 11.26 -3.34 5.00
N LEU A 262 12.08 -2.68 4.18
CA LEU A 262 12.25 -3.03 2.78
C LEU A 262 12.88 -4.41 2.62
N ASN A 263 13.96 -4.72 3.35
CA ASN A 263 14.60 -6.03 3.31
C ASN A 263 13.72 -7.13 3.91
N PHE A 264 12.94 -6.82 4.95
CA PHE A 264 11.98 -7.75 5.55
C PHE A 264 10.89 -8.16 4.55
N ALA A 265 10.40 -7.21 3.75
CA ALA A 265 9.47 -7.49 2.66
C ALA A 265 10.16 -8.19 1.48
N ASP A 266 11.36 -7.75 1.09
CA ASP A 266 12.08 -8.32 -0.06
C ASP A 266 12.48 -9.78 0.19
N ASN A 267 12.77 -10.17 1.43
CA ASN A 267 13.01 -11.58 1.79
C ASN A 267 11.82 -12.50 1.45
N GLN A 268 10.58 -12.00 1.49
CA GLN A 268 9.40 -12.78 1.08
C GLN A 268 9.31 -12.96 -0.44
N VAL A 269 9.96 -12.09 -1.20
CA VAL A 269 10.06 -12.15 -2.67
C VAL A 269 11.27 -12.99 -3.08
N LEU A 270 12.44 -12.71 -2.51
CA LEU A 270 13.72 -13.37 -2.77
C LEU A 270 13.68 -14.87 -2.46
N ARG A 271 12.92 -15.30 -1.46
CA ARG A 271 12.74 -16.72 -1.11
C ARG A 271 12.28 -17.56 -2.31
N LYS A 272 11.44 -16.99 -3.18
CA LYS A 272 11.00 -17.66 -4.42
C LYS A 272 12.18 -18.07 -5.31
N TYR A 273 13.23 -17.26 -5.31
CA TYR A 273 14.42 -17.42 -6.13
C TYR A 273 15.56 -18.11 -5.37
N GLY A 274 15.34 -18.52 -4.11
CA GLY A 274 16.34 -19.20 -3.29
C GLY A 274 17.36 -18.26 -2.64
N PHE A 275 17.02 -16.99 -2.44
CA PHE A 275 17.89 -16.01 -1.79
C PHE A 275 17.25 -15.39 -0.55
N VAL A 276 18.07 -14.88 0.35
CA VAL A 276 17.63 -14.12 1.53
C VAL A 276 18.69 -13.08 1.92
N HIS A 277 18.26 -11.94 2.43
CA HIS A 277 19.11 -11.01 3.18
C HIS A 277 19.34 -11.58 4.60
N PRO A 278 20.59 -11.92 4.98
CA PRO A 278 20.89 -12.44 6.31
C PRO A 278 20.78 -11.37 7.39
N ASP A 279 21.03 -10.10 7.04
CA ASP A 279 20.85 -8.95 7.91
C ASP A 279 19.90 -7.94 7.25
N LEU A 280 18.84 -7.55 7.97
CA LEU A 280 17.87 -6.57 7.50
C LEU A 280 18.47 -5.16 7.36
N LEU A 281 19.63 -4.87 7.94
CA LEU A 281 20.36 -3.61 7.72
C LEU A 281 21.28 -3.63 6.50
N ASP A 282 21.64 -4.80 5.98
CA ASP A 282 22.51 -4.92 4.80
C ASP A 282 21.69 -5.24 3.55
N SER A 283 21.52 -4.23 2.70
CA SER A 283 20.80 -4.39 1.43
C SER A 283 21.68 -4.92 0.29
N LYS A 284 23.00 -5.01 0.47
CA LYS A 284 23.95 -5.44 -0.57
C LYS A 284 24.15 -6.95 -0.56
N THR A 285 24.16 -7.55 0.61
CA THR A 285 24.42 -8.98 0.78
C THR A 285 23.13 -9.76 0.64
N VAL A 286 23.16 -10.79 -0.22
CA VAL A 286 22.18 -11.87 -0.28
C VAL A 286 22.93 -13.19 -0.21
N THR A 287 22.33 -14.17 0.47
CA THR A 287 22.88 -15.53 0.59
C THR A 287 21.91 -16.55 0.05
N ASP A 288 22.43 -17.68 -0.41
CA ASP A 288 21.60 -18.81 -0.81
C ASP A 288 20.78 -19.31 0.40
N SER A 289 19.49 -19.52 0.17
CA SER A 289 18.58 -20.19 1.09
C SER A 289 18.36 -21.60 0.58
N LEU A 290 18.42 -22.64 1.42
CA LEU A 290 18.26 -24.05 1.01
C LEU A 290 16.86 -24.35 0.43
N PHE A 291 16.73 -25.44 -0.32
CA PHE A 291 15.47 -25.76 -1.02
C PHE A 291 14.32 -26.00 -0.03
N ASP A 292 14.65 -26.67 1.07
CA ASP A 292 13.71 -27.00 2.14
C ASP A 292 14.00 -26.21 3.43
N TYR A 293 14.59 -25.01 3.33
CA TYR A 293 14.83 -24.16 4.49
C TYR A 293 13.53 -23.95 5.30
N PRO A 294 13.54 -24.07 6.65
CA PRO A 294 14.71 -24.12 7.54
C PRO A 294 15.10 -25.54 8.00
N ASP A 295 14.84 -26.58 7.19
CA ASP A 295 15.33 -27.91 7.52
C ASP A 295 16.86 -27.93 7.51
N GLU A 296 17.44 -28.18 8.68
CA GLU A 296 18.88 -28.31 8.87
C GLU A 296 19.33 -29.78 8.71
N GLY A 297 18.39 -30.74 8.77
CA GLY A 297 18.63 -32.18 8.69
C GLY A 297 19.80 -32.72 9.53
N PRO A 298 20.14 -34.01 9.34
CA PRO A 298 21.44 -34.55 9.69
C PRO A 298 22.33 -34.79 8.44
N TRP A 299 22.07 -34.06 7.34
CA TRP A 299 22.62 -34.38 6.01
C TRP A 299 24.15 -34.28 5.91
#